data_AF-A0A432DUU4-F1
#
_entry.id   AF-A0A432DUU4-F1
#
_cell.length_a   1.000
_cell.length_b   1.000
_cell.length_c   1.000
_cell.angle_alpha   90.00
_cell.angle_beta   90.00
_cell.angle_gamma   90.00
#
_symmetry.space_group_name_H-M   'P 1'
#
loop_
_entity.id
_entity.type
_entity.pdbx_description
1 polymer ?
#
loop_
_entity_poly.entity_id
_entity_poly.type
_entity_poly.pdbx_seq_one_letter_code
_entity_poly.pdbx_strand_id
1 'polypeptide(L)' 'MYSSPIIGIIVSAILFGILHSTYGTIGQVVIPFFIGAVFAAFYKLYSNIKILIICHFMIDFVSLMAINFIGIK' A
#
# COMPACT_ATOMS: atom_id res chain seq x y z
N MET A 1 17.97 -1.88 17.88
CA MET A 1 17.02 -2.25 16.81
C MET A 1 16.53 -0.96 16.18
N TYR A 2 16.77 -0.79 14.87
CA TYR A 2 16.69 0.42 14.05
C TYR A 2 16.09 1.70 14.68
N SER A 3 16.97 2.70 14.77
CA SER A 3 16.74 4.04 15.29
C SER A 3 15.58 4.75 14.57
N SER A 4 14.62 5.24 15.35
CA SER A 4 13.42 5.97 14.92
C SER A 4 12.39 5.14 14.13
N PRO A 5 11.22 4.82 14.74
CA PRO A 5 10.08 4.23 14.05
C PRO A 5 9.60 5.02 12.82
N ILE A 6 9.93 6.32 12.74
CA ILE A 6 9.60 7.18 11.60
C ILE A 6 10.38 6.74 10.36
N ILE A 7 11.66 6.37 10.51
CA ILE A 7 12.49 5.89 9.39
C ILE A 7 11.92 4.59 8.83
N GLY A 8 11.48 3.68 9.70
CA GLY A 8 10.83 2.43 9.28
C GLY A 8 9.55 2.68 8.46
N ILE A 9 8.72 3.65 8.88
CA ILE A 9 7.51 4.05 8.15
C ILE A 9 7.87 4.65 6.79
N ILE A 10 8.81 5.59 6.74
CA ILE A 10 9.19 6.27 5.49
C ILE A 10 9.80 5.29 4.49
N VAL A 11 10.77 4.48 4.92
CA VAL A 11 11.45 3.53 4.03
C VAL A 11 10.48 2.47 3.52
N SER A 12 9.63 1.92 4.37
CA SER A 12 8.63 0.92 3.95
C SER A 12 7.60 1.50 2.97
N ALA A 13 7.12 2.73 3.19
CA ALA A 13 6.21 3.41 2.26
C ALA A 13 6.85 3.64 0.89
N ILE A 14 8.09 4.13 0.85
CA ILE A 14 8.85 4.35 -0.40
C ILE A 14 9.02 3.03 -1.16
N LEU A 15 9.50 1.98 -0.47
CA LEU A 15 9.69 0.67 -1.09
C LEU A 15 8.37 0.10 -1.62
N PHE A 16 7.29 0.23 -0.86
CA PHE A 16 5.98 -0.25 -1.28
C PHE A 16 5.49 0.47 -2.56
N GLY A 17 5.67 1.79 -2.67
CA GLY A 17 5.36 2.53 -3.89
C GLY A 17 6.21 2.10 -5.09
N ILE A 18 7.52 1.97 -4.93
CA ILE A 18 8.44 1.59 -6.02
C ILE A 18 8.10 0.19 -6.56
N LEU A 19 7.76 -0.76 -5.68
CA LEU A 19 7.40 -2.12 -6.08
C LEU A 19 6.13 -2.19 -6.95
N HIS A 20 5.30 -1.15 -6.94
CA HIS A 20 4.09 -1.03 -7.78
C HIS A 20 4.31 -0.20 -9.06
N SER A 21 5.55 0.17 -9.37
CA SER A 21 5.88 0.94 -10.59
C SER A 21 5.72 0.16 -11.90
N THR A 22 5.50 -1.15 -11.83
CA THR A 22 5.40 -2.05 -13.00
C THR A 22 4.28 -1.70 -13.97
N TYR A 23 3.27 -0.96 -13.52
CA TYR A 23 2.12 -0.60 -14.33
C TYR A 23 2.32 0.67 -15.20
N GLY A 24 3.43 1.41 -15.03
CA GLY A 24 3.89 2.42 -16.00
C GLY A 24 3.38 3.85 -15.82
N THR A 25 2.45 4.13 -14.89
CA THR A 25 1.99 5.51 -14.60
C THR A 25 2.42 6.01 -13.23
N ILE A 26 2.57 7.34 -13.10
CA ILE A 26 2.91 7.99 -11.82
C ILE A 26 1.82 7.69 -10.76
N GLY A 27 0.55 7.64 -11.16
CA GLY A 27 -0.57 7.33 -10.25
C GLY A 27 -0.42 5.96 -9.57
N GLN A 28 0.13 4.98 -10.28
CA GLN A 28 0.37 3.63 -9.77
C GLN A 28 1.57 3.53 -8.81
N VAL A 29 2.36 4.60 -8.66
CA VAL A 29 3.40 4.69 -7.64
C VAL A 29 2.93 5.53 -6.46
N VAL A 30 2.30 6.68 -6.74
CA VAL A 30 1.87 7.64 -5.71
C VAL A 30 0.75 7.08 -4.84
N ILE A 31 -0.24 6.39 -5.42
CA ILE A 31 -1.35 5.81 -4.66
C ILE A 31 -0.84 4.68 -3.74
N PRO A 32 -0.09 3.67 -4.21
CA PRO A 32 0.47 2.65 -3.34
C PRO A 32 1.43 3.22 -2.29
N PHE A 33 2.26 4.21 -2.64
CA PHE A 33 3.11 4.91 -1.66
C PHE A 33 2.29 5.45 -0.48
N PHE A 34 1.17 6.14 -0.76
CA PHE A 34 0.29 6.67 0.29
C PHE A 34 -0.34 5.54 1.13
N ILE A 35 -0.83 4.48 0.49
CA ILE A 35 -1.37 3.29 1.18
C ILE A 35 -0.30 2.65 2.08
N GLY A 36 0.93 2.52 1.59
CA GLY A 36 2.08 1.99 2.35
C GLY A 36 2.41 2.84 3.58
N ALA A 37 2.35 4.17 3.48
CA ALA A 37 2.54 5.05 4.63
C ALA A 37 1.44 4.86 5.69
N VAL A 38 0.17 4.77 5.27
CA VAL A 38 -0.96 4.49 6.18
C VAL A 38 -0.80 3.13 6.84
N PHE A 39 -0.46 2.09 6.08
CA PHE A 39 -0.26 0.74 6.61
C PHE A 39 0.89 0.67 7.60
N ALA A 40 2.04 1.26 7.28
CA ALA A 40 3.18 1.27 8.19
C ALA A 40 2.88 2.03 9.50
N ALA A 41 2.15 3.16 9.42
CA ALA A 41 1.67 3.87 10.60
C ALA A 41 0.68 3.03 11.42
N PHE A 42 -0.26 2.35 10.76
CA PHE A 42 -1.25 1.48 11.40
C PHE A 42 -0.59 0.27 12.07
N TYR A 43 0.38 -0.36 11.41
CA TYR A 43 1.15 -1.45 11.98
C TYR A 43 1.95 -1.00 13.20
N LYS A 44 2.54 0.20 13.18
CA LYS A 44 3.20 0.75 14.37
C LYS A 44 2.22 0.93 15.53
N LEU A 45 0.99 1.38 15.28
CA LEU A 45 0.01 1.64 16.33
C LEU A 45 -0.59 0.35 16.93
N TYR A 46 -0.91 -0.63 16.09
CA TYR A 46 -1.66 -1.83 16.52
C TYR A 46 -0.83 -3.10 16.57
N SER A 47 0.38 -3.10 16.00
CA SER A 47 1.29 -4.25 15.91
C SER A 47 0.63 -5.53 15.35
N ASN A 48 -0.41 -5.38 14.53
CA ASN A 48 -1.20 -6.48 14.00
C ASN A 48 -1.20 -6.46 12.46
N ILE A 49 -0.38 -7.33 11.86
CA ILE A 49 -0.25 -7.43 10.40
C ILE A 49 -1.49 -8.04 9.74
N LYS A 50 -2.33 -8.79 10.48
CA LYS A 50 -3.53 -9.45 9.91
C LYS A 50 -4.50 -8.43 9.34
N ILE A 51 -4.66 -7.29 10.02
CA ILE A 51 -5.53 -6.20 9.57
C ILE A 51 -5.02 -5.64 8.24
N LEU A 52 -3.70 -5.40 8.13
CA LEU A 52 -3.09 -4.88 6.90
C LEU A 52 -3.26 -5.87 5.74
N ILE A 53 -3.09 -7.17 5.97
CA ILE A 53 -3.27 -8.20 4.95
C ILE A 53 -4.70 -8.18 4.41
N ILE A 54 -5.70 -8.13 5.30
CA ILE A 54 -7.11 -8.09 4.92
C ILE A 54 -7.43 -6.79 4.16
N CYS A 55 -6.95 -5.64 4.65
CA CYS A 55 -7.16 -4.35 3.99
C CYS A 55 -6.53 -4.32 2.59
N HIS A 56 -5.29 -4.79 2.45
CA HIS A 56 -4.61 -4.88 1.16
C HIS A 56 -5.40 -5.75 0.17
N PHE A 57 -5.78 -6.96 0.61
CA PHE A 57 -6.56 -7.88 -0.20
C PHE A 57 -7.90 -7.26 -0.64
N MET A 58 -8.59 -6.55 0.25
CA MET A 58 -9.86 -5.88 -0.07
C MET A 58 -9.69 -4.75 -1.09
N ILE A 59 -8.64 -3.94 -0.98
CA ILE A 59 -8.34 -2.89 -1.97
C ILE A 59 -8.13 -3.50 -3.35
N ASP A 60 -7.32 -4.56 -3.45
CA ASP A 60 -7.02 -5.22 -4.71
C ASP A 60 -8.26 -5.89 -5.29
N PHE A 61 -9.01 -6.61 -4.45
CA PHE A 61 -10.24 -7.27 -4.86
C PHE A 61 -11.27 -6.26 -5.42
N VAL A 62 -11.54 -5.18 -4.69
CA VAL A 62 -12.49 -4.14 -5.13
C VAL A 62 -11.99 -3.44 -6.38
N SER A 63 -10.69 -3.13 -6.48
CA SER A 63 -10.10 -2.49 -7.66
C SER A 63 -10.26 -3.35 -8.91
N LEU A 64 -9.98 -4.66 -8.79
CA LEU A 64 -10.15 -5.61 -9.88
C LEU A 64 -11.63 -5.79 -10.25
N MET A 65 -12.54 -5.84 -9.28
CA MET A 65 -13.98 -5.88 -9.57
C MET A 65 -14.42 -4.61 -10.29
N ALA A 66 -14.02 -3.43 -9.81
CA ALA A 66 -14.38 -2.15 -10.41
C ALA A 66 -13.92 -2.05 -11.87
N ILE A 67 -12.69 -2.44 -12.19
CA ILE A 67 -12.19 -2.45 -13.58
C ILE A 67 -13.06 -3.38 -14.45
N ASN A 68 -13.39 -4.58 -13.96
CA ASN A 68 -14.21 -5.54 -14.70
C ASN A 68 -15.67 -5.06 -14.89
N PHE A 69 -16.26 -4.36 -13.92
CA PHE A 69 -17.64 -3.86 -14.01
C PHE A 69 -17.78 -2.55 -14.80
N ILE A 70 -16.78 -1.67 -14.77
CA ILE A 70 -16.81 -0.37 -15.46
C ILE A 70 -16.54 -0.52 -16.97
N GLY A 71 -16.12 -1.71 -17.43
CA GLY A 71 -15.96 -2.00 -18.86
C GLY A 71 -14.79 -1.25 -19.52
N ILE A 72 -13.87 -0.69 -18.72
CA ILE A 72 -12.61 -0.14 -19.20
C ILE A 72 -11.74 -1.35 -19.54
N LYS A 73 -11.74 -1.74 -20.81
CA LYS A 73 -10.78 -2.68 -21.40
C LYS A 73 -9.44 -1.99 -21.64
#